data_AF-X1BG50-F1
#
_entry.id   AF-X1BG50-F1
#
_cell.length_a   1.000
_cell.length_b   1.000
_cell.length_c   1.000
_cell.angle_alpha   90.00
_cell.angle_beta   90.00
_cell.angle_gamma   90.00
#
_symmetry.space_group_name_H-M   'P 1'
#
loop_
_entity.id
_entity.type
_entity.pdbx_description
1 polymer ?
#
loop_
_entity_poly.entity_id
_entity_poly.type
_entity_poly.pdbx_seq_one_letter_code
_entity_poly.pdbx_strand_id
1 'polypeptide(L)'
;MITFIEHWRLFRLRKWFGISPDLYLQLNHPWLTKAGIKTVLDIGAHTGTWARTVNYLLPNALIYSFEPIQKSFIALQEKMSGVTRHKAFNVALGEQSGETELNLNDFSASS
;
A
#
# COMPACT_ATOMS: atom_id res chain seq x y z
N MET A 1 -24.14 2.93 -11.55
CA MET A 1 -23.89 4.20 -12.24
C MET A 1 -23.33 5.17 -11.23
N ILE A 2 -22.02 5.45 -11.28
CA ILE A 2 -21.33 6.34 -10.33
C ILE A 2 -21.72 7.79 -10.66
N THR A 3 -22.04 8.58 -9.65
CA THR A 3 -22.48 9.98 -9.84
C THR A 3 -21.33 10.90 -10.28
N PHE A 4 -21.63 12.04 -10.91
CA PHE A 4 -20.61 13.01 -11.34
C PHE A 4 -19.68 13.49 -10.20
N ILE A 5 -20.25 13.67 -9.00
CA ILE A 5 -19.51 14.07 -7.79
C ILE A 5 -18.52 12.98 -7.37
N GLU A 6 -18.96 11.71 -7.39
CA GLU A 6 -18.09 10.58 -7.09
C GLU A 6 -16.98 10.44 -8.14
N HIS A 7 -17.29 10.65 -9.42
CA HIS A 7 -16.30 10.63 -10.49
C HIS A 7 -15.21 11.70 -10.27
N TRP A 8 -15.60 12.93 -9.92
CA TRP A 8 -14.66 14.00 -9.60
C TRP A 8 -13.79 13.69 -8.38
N ARG A 9 -14.37 13.07 -7.35
CA ARG A 9 -13.61 12.64 -6.16
C ARG A 9 -12.58 11.58 -6.51
N LEU A 10 -12.95 10.55 -7.28
CA LEU A 10 -12.05 9.48 -7.70
C LEU A 10 -10.92 10.01 -8.59
N PHE A 11 -11.23 10.95 -9.49
CA PHE A 11 -10.22 11.65 -10.29
C PHE A 11 -9.21 12.39 -9.40
N ARG A 12 -9.69 13.11 -8.38
CA ARG A 12 -8.81 13.82 -7.44
C ARG A 12 -7.93 12.87 -6.63
N LEU A 13 -8.46 11.75 -6.16
CA LEU A 13 -7.69 10.73 -5.42
C LEU A 13 -6.48 10.25 -6.23
N ARG A 14 -6.70 9.90 -7.50
CA ARG A 14 -5.61 9.47 -8.38
C ARG A 14 -4.63 10.59 -8.69
N LYS A 15 -5.14 11.73 -9.17
CA LYS A 15 -4.29 12.82 -9.70
C LYS A 15 -3.49 13.55 -8.63
N TRP A 16 -4.01 13.69 -7.41
CA TRP A 16 -3.41 14.56 -6.39
C TRP A 16 -2.82 13.78 -5.22
N PHE A 17 -3.38 12.61 -4.90
CA PHE A 17 -2.98 11.85 -3.72
C PHE A 17 -2.24 10.56 -4.06
N GLY A 18 -2.16 10.18 -5.35
CA GLY A 18 -1.53 8.95 -5.81
C GLY A 18 -2.27 7.68 -5.38
N ILE A 19 -3.58 7.80 -5.11
CA ILE A 19 -4.42 6.71 -4.62
C ILE A 19 -5.11 6.02 -5.79
N SER A 20 -5.09 4.69 -5.81
CA SER A 20 -5.85 3.91 -6.78
C SER A 20 -7.35 4.04 -6.47
N PRO A 21 -8.18 4.52 -7.42
CA PRO A 21 -9.64 4.56 -7.25
C PRO A 21 -10.24 3.19 -6.93
N ASP A 22 -9.74 2.14 -7.57
CA ASP A 22 -10.25 0.78 -7.41
C ASP A 22 -9.99 0.26 -5.98
N LEU A 23 -8.76 0.42 -5.49
CA LEU A 23 -8.42 0.05 -4.11
C LEU A 23 -9.19 0.90 -3.10
N TYR A 24 -9.37 2.19 -3.37
CA TYR A 24 -10.17 3.05 -2.52
C TYR A 24 -11.61 2.54 -2.41
N LEU A 25 -12.25 2.20 -3.53
CA LEU A 25 -13.61 1.68 -3.52
C LEU A 25 -13.72 0.32 -2.81
N GLN A 26 -12.71 -0.54 -2.96
CA GLN A 26 -12.65 -1.85 -2.28
C GLN A 26 -12.45 -1.73 -0.76
N LEU A 27 -11.65 -0.77 -0.30
CA LEU A 27 -11.25 -0.66 1.11
C LEU A 27 -12.10 0.32 1.91
N ASN A 28 -12.73 1.32 1.28
CA ASN A 28 -13.44 2.40 1.96
C ASN A 28 -14.81 1.95 2.51
N HIS A 29 -14.77 1.09 3.53
CA HIS A 29 -15.94 0.62 4.26
C HIS A 29 -15.93 1.12 5.72
N PRO A 30 -17.11 1.33 6.33
CA PRO A 30 -17.22 1.78 7.73
C PRO A 30 -16.54 0.85 8.72
N TRP A 31 -16.56 -0.47 8.49
CA TRP A 31 -15.93 -1.43 9.40
C TRP A 31 -14.42 -1.19 9.49
N LEU A 32 -13.76 -0.85 8.38
CA LEU A 32 -12.32 -0.59 8.37
C LEU A 32 -12.00 0.76 9.01
N THR A 33 -12.70 1.81 8.60
CA THR A 33 -12.43 3.19 9.07
C THR A 33 -12.83 3.43 10.53
N LYS A 34 -13.76 2.64 11.08
CA LYS A 34 -14.21 2.74 12.48
C LYS A 34 -13.60 1.69 13.42
N ALA A 35 -12.85 0.71 12.91
CA ALA A 35 -12.24 -0.32 13.74
C ALA A 35 -11.17 0.20 14.73
N GLY A 36 -10.74 1.46 14.60
CA GLY A 36 -9.74 2.03 15.49
C GLY A 36 -8.34 1.44 15.31
N ILE A 37 -8.06 0.83 14.16
CA ILE A 37 -6.78 0.20 13.82
C ILE A 37 -5.63 1.18 14.02
N LYS A 38 -4.64 0.77 14.82
CA LYS A 38 -3.45 1.58 15.15
C LYS A 38 -2.20 1.16 14.40
N THR A 39 -2.15 -0.08 13.93
CA THR A 39 -1.00 -0.65 13.24
C THR A 39 -1.47 -1.53 12.09
N VAL A 40 -0.79 -1.42 10.95
CA VAL A 40 -1.03 -2.24 9.76
C VAL A 40 0.29 -2.89 9.36
N LEU A 41 0.24 -4.19 9.10
CA LEU A 41 1.33 -4.93 8.47
C LEU A 41 0.95 -5.16 7.01
N ASP A 42 1.78 -4.68 6.10
CA ASP A 42 1.60 -4.75 4.65
C ASP A 42 2.68 -5.67 4.06
N ILE A 43 2.31 -6.92 3.80
CA ILE A 43 3.23 -7.99 3.41
C ILE A 43 3.16 -8.17 1.90
N GLY A 44 4.29 -8.02 1.20
CA GLY A 44 4.30 -7.95 -0.27
C GLY A 44 3.83 -6.57 -0.75
N ALA A 45 4.39 -5.52 -0.16
CA ALA A 45 3.93 -4.14 -0.36
C ALA A 45 4.14 -3.63 -1.80
N HIS A 46 4.93 -4.33 -2.62
CA HIS A 46 5.25 -4.01 -4.01
C HIS A 46 5.66 -2.54 -4.16
N THR A 47 4.96 -1.76 -4.97
CA THR A 47 5.24 -0.32 -5.21
C THR A 47 4.51 0.62 -4.25
N GLY A 48 3.92 0.10 -3.16
CA GLY A 48 3.28 0.89 -2.10
C GLY A 48 1.90 1.47 -2.44
N THR A 49 1.27 1.05 -3.54
CA THR A 49 -0.06 1.57 -3.93
C THR A 49 -1.13 1.23 -2.89
N TRP A 50 -1.05 0.04 -2.30
CA TRP A 50 -1.94 -0.38 -1.21
C TRP A 50 -1.64 0.41 0.08
N ALA A 51 -0.37 0.44 0.52
CA ALA A 51 0.07 1.23 1.68
C ALA A 51 -0.41 2.69 1.63
N ARG A 52 -0.29 3.33 0.46
CA ARG A 52 -0.73 4.72 0.25
C ARG A 52 -2.24 4.88 0.42
N THR A 53 -3.01 3.93 -0.09
CA THR A 53 -4.47 3.93 0.00
C THR A 53 -4.91 3.70 1.46
N VAL A 54 -4.26 2.78 2.17
CA VAL A 54 -4.53 2.52 3.58
C VAL A 54 -4.16 3.71 4.46
N ASN A 55 -3.02 4.36 4.22
CA ASN A 55 -2.65 5.60 4.92
C ASN A 55 -3.70 6.69 4.73
N TYR A 56 -4.31 6.80 3.54
CA TYR A 56 -5.38 7.77 3.32
C TYR A 56 -6.65 7.46 4.13
N LEU A 57 -7.02 6.18 4.23
CA LEU A 57 -8.22 5.74 4.97
C LEU A 57 -7.99 5.69 6.48
N LEU A 58 -6.77 5.40 6.92
CA LEU A 58 -6.34 5.22 8.31
C LEU A 58 -5.13 6.12 8.62
N PRO A 59 -5.27 7.46 8.58
CA PRO A 59 -4.12 8.40 8.64
C PRO A 59 -3.34 8.39 9.95
N ASN A 60 -3.90 7.79 11.00
CA ASN A 60 -3.26 7.67 12.30
C ASN A 60 -2.62 6.30 12.54
N ALA A 61 -2.84 5.33 11.66
CA ALA A 61 -2.24 4.00 11.78
C ALA A 61 -0.75 4.06 11.42
N LEU A 62 0.06 3.28 12.14
CA LEU A 62 1.45 3.02 11.79
C LEU A 62 1.51 1.86 10.81
N ILE A 63 2.12 2.07 9.64
CA ILE A 63 2.20 1.07 8.58
C ILE A 63 3.63 0.52 8.50
N TYR A 64 3.76 -0.80 8.59
CA TYR A 64 5.01 -1.52 8.32
C TYR A 64 4.85 -2.28 7.01
N SER A 65 5.61 -1.89 5.99
CA SER A 65 5.58 -2.50 4.66
C SER A 65 6.82 -3.36 4.43
N PHE A 66 6.62 -4.58 3.96
CA PHE A 66 7.68 -5.54 3.64
C PHE A 66 7.65 -5.85 2.15
N GLU A 67 8.78 -5.61 1.46
CA GLU A 67 8.90 -5.85 0.03
C GLU A 67 10.31 -6.37 -0.30
N PRO A 68 10.47 -7.66 -0.65
CA PRO A 68 11.79 -8.24 -0.91
C PRO A 68 12.42 -7.80 -2.23
N ILE A 69 11.64 -7.41 -3.24
CA ILE A 69 12.17 -7.07 -4.56
C ILE A 69 12.72 -5.63 -4.52
N GLN A 70 14.04 -5.47 -4.62
CA GLN A 70 14.73 -4.18 -4.51
C GLN A 70 14.12 -3.07 -5.38
N LYS A 71 13.76 -3.38 -6.63
CA LYS A 71 13.15 -2.41 -7.55
C LYS A 71 11.79 -1.92 -7.02
N SER A 72 10.95 -2.84 -6.56
CA SER A 72 9.64 -2.53 -5.98
C SER A 72 9.78 -1.76 -4.67
N PHE A 73 10.74 -2.18 -3.84
CA PHE A 73 11.05 -1.54 -2.56
C PHE A 73 11.45 -0.06 -2.73
N ILE A 74 12.31 0.26 -3.71
CA ILE A 74 12.67 1.66 -4.01
C ILE A 74 11.41 2.46 -4.38
N ALA A 75 10.56 1.93 -5.26
CA ALA A 75 9.32 2.60 -5.67
C ALA A 75 8.33 2.77 -4.49
N LEU A 76 8.27 1.80 -3.57
CA LEU A 76 7.53 1.90 -2.31
C LEU A 76 8.06 3.05 -1.46
N GLN A 77 9.39 3.16 -1.27
CA GLN A 77 9.99 4.24 -0.49
C GLN A 77 9.68 5.61 -1.11
N GLU A 78 9.82 5.74 -2.43
CA GLU A 78 9.49 6.98 -3.15
C GLU A 78 8.02 7.36 -2.95
N LYS A 79 7.09 6.42 -3.15
CA LYS A 79 5.64 6.66 -3.00
C LYS A 79 5.25 7.03 -1.56
N MET A 80 5.97 6.52 -0.57
CA MET A 80 5.69 6.73 0.84
C MET A 80 6.57 7.79 1.51
N SER A 81 7.47 8.45 0.77
CA SER A 81 8.46 9.40 1.28
C SER A 81 7.89 10.56 2.14
N GLY A 82 6.64 10.97 1.90
CA GLY A 82 5.95 12.00 2.70
C GLY A 82 5.07 11.48 3.84
N VAL A 83 5.10 10.17 4.13
CA VAL A 83 4.24 9.54 5.15
C VAL A 83 5.04 9.29 6.43
N THR A 84 4.82 10.09 7.46
CA THR A 84 5.59 10.02 8.72
C THR A 84 5.33 8.76 9.54
N ARG A 85 4.15 8.14 9.39
CA ARG A 85 3.74 6.91 10.09
C ARG A 85 3.90 5.66 9.21
N HIS A 86 5.01 5.59 8.49
CA HIS A 86 5.35 4.46 7.63
C HIS A 86 6.79 4.02 7.85
N LYS A 87 7.01 2.71 7.77
CA LYS A 87 8.34 2.09 7.73
C LYS A 87 8.33 1.00 6.66
N ALA A 88 9.34 1.01 5.80
CA ALA A 88 9.53 -0.01 4.78
C ALA A 88 10.77 -0.87 5.09
N PHE A 89 10.68 -2.18 4.82
CA PHE A 89 11.77 -3.13 4.98
C PHE A 89 11.97 -3.91 3.67
N ASN A 90 13.21 -3.97 3.18
CA ASN A 90 13.55 -4.75 1.99
C ASN A 90 13.80 -6.21 2.34
N VAL A 91 12.78 -6.88 2.87
CA VAL A 91 12.84 -8.29 3.27
C VAL A 91 11.49 -8.96 3.00
N ALA A 92 11.50 -10.26 2.75
CA ALA A 92 10.31 -11.10 2.78
C ALA A 92 9.97 -11.49 4.23
N LEU A 93 8.72 -11.87 4.49
CA LEU A 93 8.34 -12.52 5.74
C LEU A 93 8.17 -14.02 5.53
N GLY A 94 8.74 -14.81 6.43
CA GLY A 94 8.64 -16.27 6.45
C GLY A 94 8.61 -16.80 7.88
N GLU A 95 8.43 -18.10 8.02
CA GLU A 95 8.39 -18.79 9.32
C GLU A 95 9.72 -18.69 10.08
N GLN A 96 10.84 -18.66 9.35
CA GLN A 96 12.18 -18.63 9.92
C GLN A 96 13.00 -17.49 9.30
N SER A 97 13.96 -16.98 10.07
CA SER A 97 14.96 -16.05 9.55
C SER A 97 15.96 -16.80 8.66
N GLY A 98 16.25 -16.25 7.50
CA GLY A 98 17.22 -16.82 6.57
C GLY A 98 17.22 -16.06 5.25
N GLU A 99 18.11 -16.49 4.37
CA GLU A 99 18.21 -16.02 3.00
C GLU A 99 17.72 -17.13 2.07
N THR A 100 17.01 -16.74 1.01
CA THR A 100 16.56 -17.67 -0.02
C THR A 100 16.56 -16.97 -1.37
N GLU A 101 16.71 -17.74 -2.44
CA GLU A 101 16.67 -17.21 -3.80
C GLU A 101 15.22 -16.88 -4.18
N LEU A 102 15.01 -15.64 -4.61
CA LEU A 102 13.70 -15.19 -5.07
C LEU A 102 13.63 -15.34 -6.59
N ASN A 103 12.82 -16.29 -7.05
CA ASN A 103 12.61 -16.53 -8.48
C ASN A 103 11.72 -15.43 -9.05
N LEU A 104 12.32 -14.51 -9.80
CA LEU A 104 11.62 -13.41 -10.47
C LEU A 104 11.29 -13.79 -11.91
N ASN A 105 10.01 -13.70 -12.26
CA ASN A 105 9.58 -13.70 -13.66
C ASN A 105 9.57 -12.26 -14.20
N ASP A 106 9.73 -12.08 -15.51
CA ASP A 106 9.62 -10.77 -16.18
C ASP A 106 8.27 -10.06 -15.94
N PHE A 107 7.24 -10.82 -15.54
CA PHE A 107 5.95 -10.31 -15.06
C PHE A 107 5.98 -10.11 -13.54
N SER A 108 6.40 -8.93 -13.09
CA SER A 108 6.47 -8.54 -11.68
C SER A 108 5.11 -8.32 -10.99
N ALA A 109 3.99 -8.68 -11.64
CA ALA A 109 2.64 -8.47 -11.08
C ALA A 109 2.22 -9.57 -10.09
N SER A 110 2.98 -10.67 -10.02
CA SER A 110 2.71 -11.81 -9.15
C SER A 110 4.04 -12.43 -8.72
N SER A 111 4.36 -12.28 -7.44
CA SER A 111 5.36 -13.03 -6.70
C SER A 111 4.78 -13.35 -5.33
#